data_AF-A0A7Y3DR46-F1
#
_entry.id   AF-A0A7Y3DR46-F1
#
_cell.length_a   1.000
_cell.length_b   1.000
_cell.length_c   1.000
_cell.angle_alpha   90.00
_cell.angle_beta   90.00
_cell.angle_gamma   90.00
#
_symmetry.space_group_name_H-M   'P 1'
#
loop_
_entity.id
_entity.type
_entity.pdbx_description
1 polymer ?
#
loop_
_entity_poly.entity_id
_entity_poly.type
_entity_poly.pdbx_seq_one_letter_code
_entity_poly.pdbx_strand_id
1 'polypeptide(L)'
;VYQNSLPDVRFWIETMTKYGVKPSLEIFDTGHMETALSLINEGLITLPCNFSLIFDVKWGMPFHPALLEYLKSRIPEKCRWAALLINSTDFLNHLVAAHAGASVLRVGFEDSFVYNGKTALNNAELVKALRAELEQNGFSIATVKEARAILL
;
A
#
# COMPACT_ATOMS: atom_id res chain seq x y z
N VAL A 1 21.93 -1.25 -3.43
CA VAL A 1 21.28 -1.40 -2.10
C VAL A 1 20.38 -0.20 -1.90
N TYR A 2 19.11 -0.42 -1.59
CA TYR A 2 18.20 0.65 -1.17
C TYR A 2 18.37 0.81 0.34
N GLN A 3 18.91 1.95 0.78
CA GLN A 3 19.40 2.12 2.15
C GLN A 3 18.41 2.91 2.99
N ASN A 4 17.82 2.24 3.99
CA ASN A 4 16.94 2.84 5.00
C ASN A 4 17.37 2.29 6.37
N SER A 5 18.43 2.88 6.95
CA SER A 5 18.91 2.40 8.25
C SER A 5 17.92 2.73 9.37
N LEU A 6 17.91 1.97 10.46
CA LEU A 6 17.02 2.26 11.61
C LEU A 6 17.19 3.70 12.15
N PRO A 7 18.41 4.27 12.26
CA PRO A 7 18.58 5.68 12.59
C PRO A 7 17.87 6.63 11.62
N ASP A 8 17.98 6.40 10.31
CA ASP A 8 17.31 7.24 9.30
C ASP A 8 15.78 7.11 9.40
N VAL A 9 15.27 5.89 9.58
CA VAL A 9 13.83 5.62 9.75
C VAL A 9 13.29 6.33 10.98
N ARG A 10 14.00 6.28 12.12
CA ARG A 10 13.62 7.00 13.35
C ARG A 10 13.62 8.51 13.13
N PHE A 11 14.66 9.05 12.51
CA PHE A 11 14.76 10.46 12.16
C PHE A 11 13.54 10.93 11.33
N TRP A 12 13.14 10.15 10.33
CA TRP A 12 11.99 10.49 9.49
C TRP A 12 10.66 10.37 10.23
N ILE A 13 10.47 9.37 11.08
CA ILE A 13 9.27 9.23 11.93
C ILE A 13 9.11 10.44 12.86
N GLU A 14 10.19 10.84 13.54
CA GLU A 14 10.18 12.01 14.43
C GLU A 14 9.92 13.30 13.66
N THR A 15 10.55 13.45 12.48
CA THR A 15 10.36 14.61 11.61
C THR A 15 8.91 14.70 11.12
N MET A 16 8.35 13.61 10.63
CA MET A 16 6.95 13.57 10.18
C MET A 16 5.99 13.89 11.32
N THR A 17 6.22 13.32 12.51
CA THR A 17 5.43 13.61 13.72
C THR A 17 5.46 15.08 14.08
N LYS A 18 6.65 15.72 14.06
CA LYS A 18 6.80 17.16 14.33
C LYS A 18 5.96 18.04 13.40
N TYR A 19 5.79 17.64 12.14
CA TYR A 19 5.01 18.38 11.15
C TYR A 19 3.56 17.90 11.00
N GLY A 20 3.10 16.99 11.85
CA GLY A 20 1.74 16.42 11.74
C GLY A 20 1.52 15.61 10.46
N VAL A 21 2.59 15.07 9.88
CA VAL A 21 2.54 14.20 8.71
C VAL A 21 2.38 12.77 9.19
N LYS A 22 1.33 12.10 8.73
CA LYS A 22 1.10 10.69 9.04
C LYS A 22 1.94 9.81 8.11
N PRO A 23 2.79 8.92 8.63
CA PRO A 23 3.61 8.06 7.79
C PRO A 23 2.76 7.02 7.06
N SER A 24 3.19 6.68 5.84
CA SER A 24 2.83 5.44 5.15
C SER A 24 3.99 4.47 5.29
N LEU A 25 3.80 3.36 5.99
CA LEU A 25 4.84 2.38 6.28
C LEU A 25 5.02 1.46 5.07
N GLU A 26 6.09 1.66 4.29
CA GLU A 26 6.36 0.90 3.07
C GLU A 26 7.02 -0.46 3.37
N ILE A 27 6.29 -1.53 3.13
CA ILE A 27 6.65 -2.91 3.42
C ILE A 27 6.99 -3.62 2.11
N PHE A 28 8.27 -3.96 1.90
CA PHE A 28 8.77 -4.67 0.72
C PHE A 28 9.05 -6.15 0.98
N ASP A 29 9.12 -6.54 2.26
CA ASP A 29 9.28 -7.91 2.72
C ASP A 29 8.77 -8.07 4.17
N THR A 30 8.82 -9.30 4.69
CA THR A 30 8.38 -9.59 6.06
C THR A 30 9.29 -9.01 7.15
N GLY A 31 10.57 -8.75 6.86
CA GLY A 31 11.49 -8.09 7.79
C GLY A 31 11.14 -6.62 8.01
N HIS A 32 10.71 -5.92 6.95
CA HIS A 32 10.16 -4.57 7.02
C HIS A 32 8.88 -4.54 7.89
N MET A 33 8.02 -5.55 7.76
CA MET A 33 6.82 -5.68 8.60
C MET A 33 7.20 -5.78 10.08
N GLU A 34 8.10 -6.69 10.45
CA GLU A 34 8.50 -6.85 11.86
C GLU A 34 9.26 -5.62 12.39
N THR A 35 10.01 -4.92 11.53
CA THR A 35 10.65 -3.63 11.88
C THR A 35 9.61 -2.57 12.20
N ALA A 36 8.57 -2.42 11.35
CA ALA A 36 7.48 -1.48 11.59
C ALA A 36 6.72 -1.79 12.89
N LEU A 37 6.45 -3.06 13.18
CA LEU A 37 5.83 -3.49 14.43
C LEU A 37 6.71 -3.21 15.65
N SER A 38 8.03 -3.40 15.56
CA SER A 38 8.95 -3.02 16.63
C SER A 38 8.86 -1.53 16.94
N LEU A 39 8.88 -0.68 15.91
CA LEU A 39 8.80 0.78 16.07
C LEU A 39 7.44 1.25 16.63
N ILE A 40 6.35 0.54 16.29
CA ILE A 40 5.03 0.75 16.91
C ILE A 40 5.08 0.37 18.40
N ASN A 41 5.65 -0.78 18.75
CA ASN A 41 5.76 -1.24 20.13
C ASN A 41 6.63 -0.32 21.00
N GLU A 42 7.62 0.33 20.40
CA GLU A 42 8.44 1.36 21.04
C GLU A 42 7.70 2.71 21.24
N GLY A 43 6.49 2.84 20.69
CA GLY A 43 5.67 4.05 20.79
C GLY A 43 6.08 5.18 19.83
N LEU A 44 6.96 4.90 18.86
CA LEU A 44 7.41 5.92 17.90
C LEU A 44 6.39 6.22 16.80
N ILE A 45 5.50 5.27 16.50
CA ILE A 45 4.45 5.43 15.48
C ILE A 45 3.09 5.48 16.17
N THR A 46 2.35 6.55 15.92
CA THR A 46 0.98 6.72 16.47
C THR A 46 -0.01 5.87 15.69
N LEU A 47 -0.86 5.12 16.42
CA LEU A 47 -1.96 4.33 15.86
C LEU A 47 -3.27 5.14 15.77
N PRO A 48 -4.16 4.85 14.81
CA PRO A 48 -3.98 3.89 13.71
C PRO A 48 -3.03 4.44 12.64
N CYS A 49 -2.13 3.61 12.12
CA CYS A 49 -1.21 3.96 11.04
C CYS A 49 -1.60 3.26 9.71
N ASN A 50 -0.90 3.63 8.64
CA ASN A 50 -1.14 3.11 7.31
C ASN A 50 0.05 2.25 6.85
N PHE A 51 -0.21 1.05 6.34
CA PHE A 51 0.78 0.15 5.74
C PHE A 51 0.63 0.15 4.22
N SER A 52 1.73 0.26 3.50
CA SER A 52 1.77 0.06 2.04
C SER A 52 2.49 -1.24 1.78
N LEU A 53 1.77 -2.27 1.32
CA LEU A 53 2.35 -3.55 0.95
C LEU A 53 2.76 -3.48 -0.52
N ILE A 54 4.07 -3.52 -0.79
CA ILE A 54 4.63 -3.39 -2.13
C ILE A 54 5.09 -4.74 -2.64
N PHE A 55 4.43 -5.21 -3.70
CA PHE A 55 4.65 -6.51 -4.30
C PHE A 55 5.34 -6.40 -5.66
N ASP A 56 6.03 -7.47 -6.04
CA ASP A 56 6.56 -7.71 -7.39
C ASP A 56 7.67 -6.74 -7.83
N VAL A 57 8.27 -6.01 -6.88
CA VAL A 57 9.57 -5.36 -7.08
C VAL A 57 10.60 -6.46 -7.35
N LYS A 58 11.53 -6.22 -8.28
CA LYS A 58 12.61 -7.16 -8.56
C LYS A 58 13.38 -7.51 -7.28
N TRP A 59 13.39 -8.80 -6.92
CA TRP A 59 13.97 -9.35 -5.68
C TRP A 59 13.25 -8.99 -4.37
N GLY A 60 12.11 -8.29 -4.44
CA GLY A 60 11.21 -8.07 -3.31
C GLY A 60 10.23 -9.23 -3.13
N MET A 61 9.23 -9.04 -2.26
CA MET A 61 8.21 -10.04 -2.04
C MET A 61 7.23 -10.15 -3.23
N PRO A 62 6.81 -11.37 -3.62
CA PRO A 62 5.83 -11.56 -4.69
C PRO A 62 4.41 -11.31 -4.20
N PHE A 63 3.50 -10.91 -5.08
CA PHE A 63 2.08 -11.00 -4.75
C PHE A 63 1.65 -12.47 -4.71
N HIS A 64 1.32 -12.96 -3.52
CA HIS A 64 0.84 -14.31 -3.32
C HIS A 64 -0.23 -14.36 -2.21
N PRO A 65 -1.40 -14.99 -2.41
CA PRO A 65 -2.48 -14.98 -1.43
C PRO A 65 -2.07 -15.43 -0.01
N ALA A 66 -1.27 -16.50 0.11
CA ALA A 66 -0.79 -16.95 1.41
C ALA A 66 0.12 -15.93 2.12
N LEU A 67 0.94 -15.19 1.36
CA LEU A 67 1.76 -14.12 1.91
C LEU A 67 0.89 -12.92 2.30
N LEU A 68 -0.11 -12.58 1.49
CA LEU A 68 -1.05 -11.52 1.80
C LEU A 68 -1.80 -11.79 3.10
N GLU A 69 -2.28 -13.02 3.31
CA GLU A 69 -2.92 -13.42 4.57
C GLU A 69 -1.97 -13.31 5.76
N TYR A 70 -0.71 -13.75 5.61
CA TYR A 70 0.32 -13.53 6.62
C TYR A 70 0.46 -12.04 6.95
N LEU A 71 0.73 -11.19 5.96
CA LEU A 71 0.93 -9.76 6.15
C LEU A 71 -0.27 -9.09 6.83
N LYS A 72 -1.49 -9.40 6.37
CA LYS A 72 -2.73 -8.91 7.00
C LYS A 72 -2.84 -9.31 8.46
N SER A 73 -2.48 -10.55 8.82
CA SER A 73 -2.52 -11.03 10.21
C SER A 73 -1.55 -10.29 11.14
N ARG A 74 -0.55 -9.61 10.58
CA ARG A 74 0.44 -8.82 11.33
C ARG A 74 0.02 -7.37 11.54
N ILE A 75 -0.90 -6.85 10.72
CA ILE A 75 -1.31 -5.44 10.78
C ILE A 75 -2.17 -5.22 12.03
N PRO A 76 -1.84 -4.25 12.91
CA PRO A 76 -2.62 -3.98 14.12
C PRO A 76 -4.07 -3.62 13.80
N GLU A 77 -4.97 -3.91 14.73
CA GLU A 77 -6.37 -3.53 14.59
C GLU A 77 -6.53 -2.04 14.32
N LYS A 78 -7.52 -1.68 13.50
CA LYS A 78 -7.86 -0.31 13.07
C LYS A 78 -6.82 0.37 12.16
N CYS A 79 -5.63 -0.20 11.98
CA CYS A 79 -4.71 0.25 10.93
C CYS A 79 -5.28 -0.05 9.55
N ARG A 80 -4.89 0.77 8.57
CA ARG A 80 -5.30 0.61 7.17
C ARG A 80 -4.13 0.12 6.35
N TRP A 81 -4.42 -0.51 5.22
CA TRP A 81 -3.38 -0.98 4.33
C TRP A 81 -3.70 -0.76 2.86
N ALA A 82 -2.63 -0.59 2.10
CA ALA A 82 -2.62 -0.39 0.66
C ALA A 82 -1.95 -1.58 -0.04
N ALA A 83 -2.40 -1.91 -1.24
CA ALA A 83 -1.69 -2.81 -2.14
C ALA A 83 -1.08 -2.03 -3.31
N LEU A 84 0.22 -2.23 -3.51
CA LEU A 84 0.99 -1.69 -4.62
C LEU A 84 1.59 -2.87 -5.40
N LEU A 85 1.33 -2.92 -6.71
CA LEU A 85 1.63 -4.07 -7.55
C LEU A 85 2.53 -3.61 -8.72
N ILE A 86 3.83 -3.84 -8.59
CA ILE A 86 4.81 -3.35 -9.55
C ILE A 86 4.82 -4.25 -10.80
N ASN A 87 4.92 -3.63 -11.98
CA ASN A 87 4.85 -4.28 -13.30
C ASN A 87 3.56 -5.08 -13.54
N SER A 88 2.48 -4.74 -12.82
CA SER A 88 1.17 -5.34 -13.03
C SER A 88 0.66 -5.11 -14.46
N THR A 89 0.19 -6.17 -15.12
CA THR A 89 -0.28 -6.16 -16.51
C THR A 89 -1.80 -6.17 -16.66
N ASP A 90 -2.53 -6.40 -15.56
CA ASP A 90 -3.98 -6.45 -15.45
C ASP A 90 -4.39 -6.07 -14.01
N PHE A 91 -5.68 -6.05 -13.69
CA PHE A 91 -6.16 -5.67 -12.35
C PHE A 91 -6.55 -6.85 -11.46
N LEU A 92 -6.17 -8.09 -11.81
CA LEU A 92 -6.60 -9.28 -11.06
C LEU A 92 -6.11 -9.24 -9.61
N ASN A 93 -4.83 -8.94 -9.40
CA ASN A 93 -4.25 -8.86 -8.05
C ASN A 93 -4.77 -7.64 -7.27
N HIS A 94 -5.11 -6.54 -7.95
CA HIS A 94 -5.80 -5.41 -7.30
C HIS A 94 -7.17 -5.84 -6.77
N LEU A 95 -7.95 -6.58 -7.56
CA LEU A 95 -9.24 -7.12 -7.12
C LEU A 95 -9.10 -8.10 -5.95
N VAL A 96 -8.13 -9.02 -6.01
CA VAL A 96 -7.83 -9.93 -4.88
C VAL A 96 -7.54 -9.12 -3.62
N ALA A 97 -6.70 -8.08 -3.72
CA ALA A 97 -6.41 -7.21 -2.59
C ALA A 97 -7.64 -6.44 -2.08
N ALA A 98 -8.51 -5.93 -2.97
CA ALA A 98 -9.76 -5.28 -2.59
C ALA A 98 -10.69 -6.23 -1.81
N HIS A 99 -10.92 -7.44 -2.32
CA HIS A 99 -11.72 -8.46 -1.63
C HIS A 99 -11.09 -8.91 -0.31
N ALA A 100 -9.77 -8.87 -0.21
CA ALA A 100 -9.04 -9.12 1.03
C ALA A 100 -9.10 -7.96 2.04
N GLY A 101 -9.73 -6.83 1.70
CA GLY A 101 -9.95 -5.69 2.59
C GLY A 101 -8.92 -4.55 2.47
N ALA A 102 -8.21 -4.45 1.34
CA ALA A 102 -7.33 -3.31 1.09
C ALA A 102 -8.13 -2.00 1.16
N SER A 103 -7.63 -1.04 1.93
CA SER A 103 -8.23 0.30 2.02
C SER A 103 -7.82 1.21 0.86
N VAL A 104 -6.66 0.91 0.25
CA VAL A 104 -6.12 1.65 -0.90
C VAL A 104 -5.57 0.66 -1.92
N LEU A 105 -5.84 0.91 -3.19
CA LEU A 105 -5.20 0.24 -4.32
C LEU A 105 -4.45 1.30 -5.11
N ARG A 106 -3.17 1.06 -5.40
CA ARG A 106 -2.34 2.00 -6.16
C ARG A 106 -2.23 1.57 -7.62
N VAL A 107 -2.36 2.56 -8.50
CA VAL A 107 -2.01 2.48 -9.92
C VAL A 107 -1.33 3.78 -10.35
N GLY A 108 -0.52 3.68 -11.39
CA GLY A 108 0.14 4.82 -12.03
C GLY A 108 1.42 4.36 -12.72
N PHE A 109 1.98 5.24 -13.55
CA PHE A 109 3.17 4.98 -14.36
C PHE A 109 4.44 4.69 -13.54
N GLU A 110 4.41 4.99 -12.24
CA GLU A 110 5.45 4.54 -11.31
C GLU A 110 5.44 3.02 -11.11
N ASP A 111 4.25 2.41 -11.09
CA ASP A 111 4.06 0.99 -10.84
C ASP A 111 3.94 0.20 -12.15
N SER A 112 3.16 0.71 -13.11
CA SER A 112 2.96 0.11 -14.42
C SER A 112 2.37 1.10 -15.43
N PHE A 113 2.70 0.91 -16.70
CA PHE A 113 2.12 1.64 -17.84
C PHE A 113 1.16 0.79 -18.67
N VAL A 114 1.00 -0.50 -18.33
CA VAL A 114 0.15 -1.44 -19.07
C VAL A 114 -1.01 -1.95 -18.23
N TYR A 115 -2.13 -2.25 -18.88
CA TYR A 115 -3.27 -2.93 -18.29
C TYR A 115 -4.06 -3.66 -19.38
N ASN A 116 -4.50 -4.89 -19.11
CA ASN A 116 -5.36 -5.71 -19.98
C ASN A 116 -4.89 -5.75 -21.44
N GLY A 117 -3.58 -5.92 -21.65
CA GLY A 117 -2.96 -5.99 -22.98
C GLY A 117 -2.81 -4.67 -23.72
N LYS A 118 -3.02 -3.52 -23.05
CA LYS A 118 -2.88 -2.17 -23.60
C LYS A 118 -1.85 -1.36 -22.83
N THR A 119 -1.23 -0.40 -23.50
CA THR A 119 -0.42 0.65 -22.86
C THR A 119 -1.31 1.88 -22.62
N ALA A 120 -1.39 2.33 -21.38
CA ALA A 120 -2.16 3.53 -21.01
C ALA A 120 -1.49 4.80 -21.55
N LEU A 121 -2.29 5.77 -21.99
CA LEU A 121 -1.82 7.05 -22.51
C LEU A 121 -1.42 8.03 -21.40
N ASN A 122 -2.01 7.90 -20.22
CA ASN A 122 -1.71 8.71 -19.03
C ASN A 122 -2.19 8.01 -17.75
N ASN A 123 -1.79 8.52 -16.58
CA ASN A 123 -2.22 8.00 -15.28
C ASN A 123 -3.74 7.99 -15.09
N ALA A 124 -4.46 8.99 -15.61
CA ALA A 124 -5.91 9.08 -15.44
C ALA A 124 -6.64 7.94 -16.16
N GLU A 125 -6.07 7.40 -17.24
CA GLU A 125 -6.59 6.21 -17.91
C GLU A 125 -6.51 4.97 -17.01
N LEU A 126 -5.36 4.72 -16.38
CA LEU A 126 -5.19 3.61 -15.43
C LEU A 126 -6.16 3.74 -14.25
N VAL A 127 -6.30 4.94 -13.68
CA VAL A 127 -7.23 5.20 -12.57
C VAL A 127 -8.68 4.93 -12.99
N LYS A 128 -9.10 5.39 -14.18
CA LYS A 128 -10.46 5.13 -14.70
C LYS A 128 -10.71 3.65 -14.95
N ALA A 129 -9.72 2.95 -15.51
CA ALA A 129 -9.84 1.53 -15.82
C ALA A 129 -9.97 0.68 -14.55
N LEU A 130 -9.08 0.88 -13.56
CA LEU A 130 -9.18 0.18 -12.28
C LEU A 130 -10.47 0.55 -11.53
N ARG A 131 -10.87 1.83 -11.55
CA ARG A 131 -12.16 2.25 -10.96
C ARG A 131 -13.33 1.49 -11.56
N ALA A 132 -13.41 1.39 -12.89
CA ALA A 132 -14.49 0.69 -13.55
C ALA A 132 -14.52 -0.80 -13.18
N GLU A 133 -13.36 -1.43 -13.05
CA GLU A 133 -13.23 -2.82 -12.60
C GLU A 133 -13.73 -3.00 -11.16
N LEU A 134 -13.34 -2.11 -10.25
CA LEU A 134 -13.78 -2.14 -8.86
C LEU A 134 -15.29 -1.90 -8.71
N GLU A 135 -15.85 -0.94 -9.44
CA GLU A 135 -17.29 -0.65 -9.43
C GLU A 135 -18.10 -1.85 -9.97
N GLN A 136 -17.60 -2.54 -11.01
CA GLN A 136 -18.22 -3.79 -11.51
C GLN A 136 -18.19 -4.94 -10.49
N ASN A 137 -17.20 -4.94 -9.59
CA ASN A 137 -17.08 -5.92 -8.51
C ASN A 137 -17.76 -5.46 -7.20
N GLY A 138 -18.60 -4.41 -7.25
CA GLY A 138 -19.45 -3.98 -6.15
C GLY A 138 -18.79 -3.04 -5.14
N PHE A 139 -17.60 -2.53 -5.43
CA PHE A 139 -16.93 -1.54 -4.58
C PHE A 139 -17.33 -0.11 -4.94
N SER A 140 -17.29 0.78 -3.95
CA SER A 140 -17.40 2.23 -4.13
C SER A 140 -16.05 2.90 -3.94
N ILE A 141 -15.71 3.86 -4.79
CA ILE A 141 -14.43 4.59 -4.70
C ILE A 141 -14.56 5.81 -3.80
N ALA A 142 -13.69 5.88 -2.79
CA ALA A 142 -13.64 7.01 -1.87
C ALA A 142 -13.30 8.32 -2.60
N THR A 143 -14.08 9.36 -2.32
CA THR A 143 -13.73 10.74 -2.62
C THR A 143 -12.51 11.18 -1.80
N VAL A 144 -11.88 12.29 -2.19
CA VAL A 144 -10.77 12.88 -1.42
C VAL A 144 -11.16 13.17 0.04
N LYS A 145 -12.41 13.59 0.28
CA LYS A 145 -12.92 13.87 1.63
C LYS A 145 -13.01 12.59 2.46
N GLU A 146 -13.56 11.52 1.89
CA GLU A 146 -13.65 10.21 2.56
C GLU A 146 -12.28 9.60 2.78
N ALA A 147 -11.38 9.69 1.80
CA ALA A 147 -10.01 9.22 1.93
C ALA A 147 -9.30 9.90 3.11
N ARG A 148 -9.46 11.22 3.28
CA ARG A 148 -8.94 11.93 4.46
C ARG A 148 -9.53 11.38 5.76
N ALA A 149 -10.84 11.16 5.83
CA ALA A 149 -11.48 10.64 7.04
C ALA A 149 -11.09 9.18 7.37
N ILE A 150 -10.74 8.39 6.37
CA ILE A 150 -10.34 6.98 6.53
C ILE A 150 -8.87 6.87 6.91
N LEU A 151 -8.01 7.70 6.31
CA LEU A 151 -6.55 7.53 6.34
C LEU A 151 -5.83 8.47 7.28
N LEU A 152 -6.38 9.63 7.64
CA LEU A 152 -5.78 10.59 8.57
C LEU A 152 -6.37 10.39 9.98
#